data_AF-A0A5S6Q5Q7-F1
#
_entry.id   AF-A0A5S6Q5Q7-F1
#
_cell.length_a   1.000
_cell.length_b   1.000
_cell.length_c   1.000
_cell.angle_alpha   90.00
_cell.angle_beta   90.00
_cell.angle_gamma   90.00
#
_symmetry.space_group_name_H-M   'P 1'
#
loop_
_entity.id
_entity.type
_entity.pdbx_description
1 polymer ?
#
loop_
_entity_poly.entity_id
_entity_poly.type
_entity_poly.pdbx_seq_one_letter_code
_entity_poly.pdbx_strand_id
1 'polypeptide(L)' 'MFCAGSKTENIGICLGDSGGPLVCDDGDKFTLYGVVSFTDGFLCSDIYHPAVFTKVSAYLPWLKQTALALQ' A
#
# COMPACT_ATOMS: atom_id res chain seq x y z
N MET A 1 -2.22 9.13 2.41
CA MET A 1 -2.13 7.78 3.00
C MET A 1 -3.52 7.18 3.14
N PHE A 2 -3.64 5.86 3.26
CA PHE A 2 -4.85 5.15 3.68
C PHE A 2 -4.46 3.85 4.39
N CYS A 3 -5.36 3.26 5.17
CA CYS A 3 -5.10 2.02 5.89
C CYS A 3 -5.78 0.83 5.20
N ALA A 4 -5.17 -0.34 5.28
CA ALA A 4 -5.76 -1.62 4.89
C ALA A 4 -5.33 -2.73 5.84
N GLY A 5 -6.23 -3.66 6.13
CA GLY A 5 -6.01 -4.77 7.05
C GLY A 5 -7.31 -5.54 7.26
N SER A 6 -7.24 -6.69 7.93
CA SER A 6 -8.42 -7.46 8.30
C SER A 6 -8.90 -7.10 9.70
N LYS A 7 -10.21 -7.10 9.90
CA LYS A 7 -10.82 -6.95 11.23
C LYS A 7 -10.95 -8.28 11.98
N THR A 8 -10.77 -9.40 11.28
CA THR A 8 -11.02 -10.76 11.80
C THR A 8 -9.80 -11.66 11.71
N GLU A 9 -8.80 -11.28 10.91
CA GLU A 9 -7.58 -12.06 10.70
C GLU A 9 -6.36 -11.25 11.08
N ASN A 10 -5.34 -11.91 11.63
CA ASN A 10 -4.04 -11.29 11.88
C ASN A 10 -3.22 -11.28 10.58
N ILE A 11 -3.57 -10.35 9.69
CA ILE A 11 -2.80 -10.03 8.49
C ILE A 11 -2.28 -8.59 8.57
N GLY A 12 -1.07 -8.38 8.07
CA GLY A 12 -0.46 -7.06 8.03
C GLY A 12 0.82 -7.06 7.20
N ILE A 13 1.64 -6.05 7.45
CA ILE A 13 2.94 -5.82 6.81
C ILE A 13 4.03 -5.87 7.88
N CYS A 14 5.25 -6.26 7.52
CA CYS A 14 6.37 -6.31 8.45
C CYS A 14 7.59 -5.49 7.99
N LEU A 15 8.62 -5.52 8.83
CA LEU A 15 9.92 -4.96 8.50
C LEU A 15 10.46 -5.58 7.21
N GLY A 16 10.83 -4.73 6.26
CA GLY A 16 11.28 -5.13 4.93
C GLY A 16 10.21 -5.01 3.83
N ASP A 17 8.92 -4.91 4.19
CA ASP A 17 7.85 -4.77 3.19
C ASP A 17 7.70 -3.34 2.66
N SER A 18 8.39 -2.36 3.26
CA SER A 18 8.33 -0.95 2.85
C SER A 18 8.65 -0.78 1.37
N GLY A 19 7.79 -0.08 0.63
CA GLY A 19 7.86 0.03 -0.83
C GLY A 19 7.15 -1.08 -1.60
N GLY A 20 6.68 -2.14 -0.93
CA GLY A 20 5.90 -3.21 -1.54
C GLY A 20 4.54 -2.75 -2.07
N PRO A 21 3.95 -3.46 -3.05
CA PRO A 21 2.70 -3.07 -3.67
C PRO A 21 1.47 -3.58 -2.90
N LEU A 22 0.43 -2.74 -2.80
CA LEU A 22 -0.94 -3.19 -2.52
C LEU A 22 -1.75 -3.10 -3.82
N VAL A 23 -2.03 -4.27 -4.40
CA VAL A 23 -2.81 -4.40 -5.64
C VAL A 23 -4.20 -4.97 -5.32
N CYS A 24 -5.20 -4.47 -6.03
CA CYS A 24 -6.55 -5.05 -6.00
C CYS A 24 -6.92 -5.53 -7.40
N ASP A 25 -7.62 -6.65 -7.46
CA ASP A 25 -8.23 -7.15 -8.68
C ASP A 25 -9.51 -6.35 -8.98
N ASP A 26 -9.52 -5.61 -10.08
CA ASP A 26 -10.67 -4.85 -10.57
C ASP A 26 -11.43 -5.61 -11.69
N GLY A 27 -11.28 -6.94 -11.75
CA GLY A 27 -11.94 -7.85 -12.69
C GLY A 27 -11.06 -8.23 -13.88
N ASP A 28 -10.64 -7.23 -14.67
CA ASP A 28 -9.83 -7.47 -15.88
C ASP A 28 -8.33 -7.19 -15.67
N LYS A 29 -7.97 -6.59 -14.54
CA LYS A 29 -6.60 -6.17 -14.24
C LYS A 29 -6.37 -6.01 -12.75
N PHE A 30 -5.12 -6.20 -12.34
CA PHE A 30 -4.63 -5.77 -11.05
C PHE A 30 -4.25 -4.29 -11.11
N THR A 31 -4.90 -3.47 -10.28
CA THR A 31 -4.58 -2.04 -10.14
C THR A 31 -3.77 -1.81 -8.88
N LEU A 32 -2.72 -1.00 -8.97
CA LEU A 32 -1.91 -0.59 -7.82
C LEU A 32 -2.61 0.54 -7.06
N TYR A 33 -3.16 0.23 -5.88
CA TYR A 33 -3.85 1.21 -5.03
C TYR A 33 -2.93 1.85 -4.00
N GLY A 34 -2.00 1.06 -3.45
CA GLY A 34 -1.15 1.46 -2.34
C GLY A 34 0.30 1.04 -2.51
N VAL A 35 1.19 1.78 -1.84
CA VAL A 35 2.58 1.35 -1.59
C VAL A 35 2.75 1.26 -0.08
N VAL A 36 3.26 0.12 0.41
CA VAL A 36 3.50 -0.14 1.82
C VAL A 36 4.34 0.99 2.41
N SER A 37 3.87 1.60 3.51
CA SER A 37 4.55 2.69 4.18
C SER A 37 5.04 2.29 5.57
N PHE A 38 4.12 2.05 6.51
CA PHE A 38 4.44 1.66 7.88
C PHE A 38 3.25 0.99 8.57
N THR A 39 3.52 0.30 9.66
CA THR A 39 2.52 -0.15 10.63
C THR A 39 2.85 0.43 11.99
N ASP A 40 1.87 0.50 12.88
CA ASP A 40 2.13 0.89 14.27
C ASP A 40 2.76 -0.27 15.04
N GLY A 41 3.86 0.00 15.75
CA GLY A 41 4.57 -0.98 16.57
C GLY A 41 5.50 -1.96 15.84
N PHE A 42 6.03 -2.91 16.62
CA PHE A 42 6.94 -3.97 16.14
C PHE A 42 6.22 -5.24 15.65
N LEU A 43 4.89 -5.31 15.83
CA LEU A 43 4.10 -6.46 15.39
C LEU A 43 3.81 -6.34 13.91
N CYS A 44 4.04 -7.40 13.14
CA CYS A 44 3.73 -7.41 11.70
C CYS A 44 2.21 -7.35 11.41
N SER A 45 1.36 -7.54 12.41
CA SER A 45 -0.09 -7.58 12.27
C SER A 45 -0.78 -7.23 13.58
N ASP A 46 -1.81 -6.38 13.49
CA ASP A 46 -2.72 -6.05 14.57
C ASP A 46 -4.10 -5.69 13.98
N ILE A 47 -5.15 -6.36 14.45
CA ILE A 47 -6.54 -6.11 14.02
C ILE A 47 -7.05 -4.71 14.40
N TYR A 48 -6.44 -4.07 15.40
CA TYR A 48 -6.78 -2.72 15.85
C TYR A 48 -5.93 -1.65 15.15
N HIS A 49 -4.72 -1.99 14.71
CA HIS A 49 -3.78 -1.08 14.05
C HIS A 49 -3.42 -1.59 12.65
N PRO A 50 -4.27 -1.31 11.64
CA PRO A 50 -4.02 -1.76 10.27
C PRO A 50 -2.81 -1.08 9.65
N ALA A 51 -2.21 -1.77 8.68
CA ALA A 51 -1.09 -1.29 7.89
C ALA A 51 -1.45 0.00 7.13
N VAL A 52 -0.50 0.94 7.05
CA VAL A 52 -0.65 2.23 6.37
C VAL A 52 0.08 2.21 5.03
N PHE A 53 -0.63 2.66 4.00
CA PHE A 53 -0.18 2.70 2.62
C PHE A 53 -0.19 4.12 2.06
N THR A 54 0.79 4.41 1.21
CA THR A 54 0.78 5.60 0.35
C THR A 54 -0.32 5.45 -0.69
N LYS A 55 -1.22 6.45 -0.78
CA LYS A 55 -2.34 6.45 -1.73
C LYS A 55 -1.84 6.78 -3.14
N VAL A 56 -1.62 5.79 -3.98
CA VAL A 56 -1.02 5.97 -5.33
C VAL A 56 -1.80 6.98 -6.17
N SER A 57 -3.14 6.95 -6.09
CA SER A 57 -3.99 7.87 -6.84
C SER A 57 -3.71 9.35 -6.55
N ALA A 58 -3.23 9.69 -5.35
CA ALA A 58 -2.88 11.05 -4.96
C ALA A 58 -1.58 11.55 -5.62
N TYR A 59 -0.75 10.64 -6.12
CA TYR A 59 0.56 10.94 -6.71
C TYR A 59 0.60 10.68 -8.23
N LEU A 60 -0.53 10.35 -8.87
CA LEU A 60 -0.58 10.09 -10.31
C LEU A 60 -0.02 11.23 -11.18
N PRO A 61 -0.27 12.53 -10.89
CA PRO A 61 0.34 13.61 -11.68
C PRO A 61 1.87 13.57 -11.64
N TRP A 62 2.45 13.41 -10.45
CA TRP A 62 3.90 13.30 -10.26
C TRP A 62 4.45 12.04 -10.94
N LEU A 63 3.81 10.88 -10.74
CA LEU A 63 4.22 9.62 -11.37
C LEU A 63 4.24 9.74 -12.89
N LYS A 64 3.20 10.31 -13.50
CA LYS A 64 3.13 10.52 -14.95
C LYS A 64 4.23 11.46 -15.43
N GLN A 65 4.46 12.57 -14.73
CA GLN A 65 5.50 13.52 -15.07
C GLN A 65 6.90 12.87 -15.02
N THR A 66 7.21 12.13 -13.95
CA THR A 66 8.52 11.52 -13.77
C THR A 66 8.73 10.30 -14.66
N ALA A 67 7.73 9.44 -14.85
CA ALA A 67 7.86 8.26 -15.71
C ALA A 67 8.00 8.62 -17.19
N LEU A 68 7.32 9.66 -17.67
CA LEU A 68 7.47 10.15 -19.04
C LEU A 68 8.81 10.86 -19.26
N ALA A 69 9.39 11.46 -18.22
CA ALA A 69 10.74 12.06 -18.29
C ALA A 69 11.87 11.01 -18.28
N LEU A 70 11.54 9.72 -18.14
CA LEU A 70 12.47 8.60 -18.25
C LEU A 70 12.42 7.93 -19.64
N GLN A 71 11.66 8.50 -20.59
CA GLN A 71 11.66 8.14 -22.01
C GLN A 71 12.44 9.19 -22.80
#